data_AF-A0A9D2AU45-F1
#
_entry.id   AF-A0A9D2AU45-F1
#
_cell.length_a   1.000
_cell.length_b   1.000
_cell.length_c   1.000
_cell.angle_alpha   90.00
_cell.angle_beta   90.00
_cell.angle_gamma   90.00
#
_symmetry.space_group_name_H-M   'P 1'
#
loop_
_entity.id
_entity.type
_entity.pdbx_description
1 polymer ?
#
loop_
_entity_poly.entity_id
_entity_poly.type
_entity_poly.pdbx_seq_one_letter_code
_entity_poly.pdbx_strand_id
1 'polypeptide(L)'
;MNAQEIIAKADRGEGLTEEEIRVYREAVKPVKHTYGKYGTLAKKYLEEENVGKYWAIENLPEYLHGIDRQAGELYETMYAKLSNDERYKRTGNFMEDYRRQTEIQKLIEEEILIELVYVD
;
A
#
# COMPACT_ATOMS: atom_id res chain seq x y z
N MET A 1 -11.45 -25.23 -22.20
CA MET A 1 -11.75 -23.84 -21.79
C MET A 1 -10.50 -23.01 -22.03
N ASN A 2 -10.61 -21.82 -22.63
CA ASN A 2 -9.46 -21.00 -22.99
C ASN A 2 -8.94 -20.24 -21.75
N ALA A 3 -7.62 -20.11 -21.58
CA ALA A 3 -7.01 -19.34 -20.50
C ALA A 3 -7.53 -17.89 -20.45
N GLN A 4 -7.82 -17.27 -21.61
CA GLN A 4 -8.39 -15.91 -21.66
C GLN A 4 -9.79 -15.82 -21.04
N GLU A 5 -10.62 -16.84 -21.22
CA GLU A 5 -11.98 -16.89 -20.65
C GLU A 5 -11.92 -17.02 -19.13
N ILE A 6 -10.97 -17.82 -18.62
CA ILE A 6 -10.74 -18.04 -17.19
C ILE A 6 -10.20 -16.76 -16.53
N ILE A 7 -9.28 -16.05 -17.19
CA ILE A 7 -8.77 -14.75 -16.69
C ILE A 7 -9.91 -13.73 -16.63
N ALA A 8 -10.68 -13.58 -17.70
CA ALA A 8 -11.81 -12.65 -17.72
C ALA A 8 -12.88 -13.00 -16.66
N LYS A 9 -13.07 -14.29 -16.37
CA LYS A 9 -13.95 -14.76 -15.29
C LYS A 9 -13.43 -14.33 -13.91
N ALA A 10 -12.13 -14.48 -13.67
CA ALA A 10 -11.49 -13.99 -12.44
C ALA A 10 -11.59 -12.46 -12.30
N ASP A 11 -11.36 -11.71 -13.39
CA ASP A 11 -11.44 -10.24 -13.39
C ASP A 11 -12.84 -9.72 -13.09
N ARG A 12 -13.89 -10.49 -13.45
CA ARG A 12 -15.29 -10.20 -13.10
C ARG A 12 -15.67 -10.59 -11.67
N GLY A 13 -14.74 -11.19 -10.91
CA GLY A 13 -14.99 -11.66 -9.55
C GLY A 13 -15.85 -12.92 -9.46
N GLU A 14 -16.01 -13.65 -10.57
CA GLU A 14 -16.69 -14.94 -10.57
C GLU A 14 -15.78 -16.03 -9.97
N GLY A 15 -16.34 -16.89 -9.13
CA GLY A 15 -15.58 -18.00 -8.53
C GLY A 15 -15.06 -18.98 -9.58
N LEU A 16 -13.79 -19.36 -9.44
CA LEU A 16 -13.14 -20.38 -10.28
C LEU A 16 -13.22 -21.76 -9.63
N THR A 17 -13.40 -22.79 -10.44
CA THR A 17 -13.24 -24.20 -10.02
C THR A 17 -11.76 -24.55 -9.84
N GLU A 18 -11.46 -25.67 -9.17
CA GLU A 18 -10.06 -26.09 -8.94
C GLU A 18 -9.26 -26.28 -10.24
N GLU A 19 -9.90 -26.81 -11.30
CA GLU A 19 -9.29 -26.98 -12.62
C GLU A 19 -8.99 -25.62 -13.27
N GLU A 20 -9.94 -24.69 -13.19
CA GLU A 20 -9.77 -23.32 -13.69
C GLU A 20 -8.67 -22.57 -12.93
N ILE A 21 -8.54 -22.77 -11.61
CA ILE A 21 -7.47 -22.18 -10.79
C ILE A 21 -6.09 -22.66 -11.25
N ARG A 22 -5.93 -23.95 -11.59
CA ARG A 22 -4.65 -24.47 -12.09
C ARG A 22 -4.25 -23.78 -13.40
N VAL A 23 -5.18 -23.67 -14.34
CA VAL A 23 -4.95 -22.99 -15.62
C VAL A 23 -4.69 -21.50 -15.42
N TYR A 24 -5.43 -20.84 -14.52
CA TYR A 24 -5.22 -19.44 -14.19
C TYR A 24 -3.82 -19.19 -13.61
N ARG A 25 -3.34 -20.04 -12.68
CA ARG A 25 -2.00 -19.91 -12.08
C ARG A 25 -0.87 -20.15 -13.08
N GLU A 26 -1.07 -21.02 -14.07
CA GLU A 26 -0.10 -21.22 -15.15
C GLU A 26 -0.07 -20.03 -16.12
N ALA A 27 -1.24 -19.42 -16.40
CA ALA A 27 -1.37 -18.31 -17.33
C ALA A 27 -0.98 -16.94 -16.71
N VAL A 28 -1.32 -16.72 -15.44
CA VAL A 28 -1.07 -15.47 -14.71
C VAL A 28 0.09 -15.68 -13.74
N LYS A 29 1.26 -15.15 -14.12
CA LYS A 29 2.43 -15.19 -13.24
C LYS A 29 2.15 -14.34 -11.98
N PRO A 30 2.43 -14.85 -10.77
CA PRO A 30 2.29 -14.06 -9.56
C PRO A 30 3.21 -12.84 -9.64
N VAL A 31 2.66 -11.65 -9.38
CA VAL A 31 3.45 -10.43 -9.31
C VAL A 31 4.27 -10.48 -8.02
N LYS A 32 5.60 -10.50 -8.14
CA LYS A 32 6.49 -10.43 -6.98
C LYS A 32 6.54 -8.99 -6.48
N HIS A 33 5.82 -8.70 -5.40
CA HIS A 33 5.94 -7.43 -4.70
C HIS A 33 7.32 -7.36 -4.04
N THR A 34 8.18 -6.49 -4.56
CA THR A 34 9.56 -6.30 -4.10
C THR A 34 9.64 -5.31 -2.95
N TYR A 35 8.77 -4.30 -2.95
CA TYR A 35 8.69 -3.27 -1.93
C TYR A 35 7.36 -3.38 -1.18
N GLY A 36 7.30 -2.77 0.01
CA GLY A 36 6.07 -2.58 0.75
C GLY A 36 5.13 -1.59 0.04
N LYS A 37 4.05 -1.21 0.74
CA LYS A 37 3.02 -0.33 0.20
C LYS A 37 3.61 1.00 -0.27
N TYR A 38 4.38 1.67 0.58
CA TYR A 38 4.85 3.03 0.34
C TYR A 38 6.02 3.08 -0.64
N GLY A 39 6.95 2.12 -0.56
CA GLY A 39 8.00 1.96 -1.56
C GLY A 39 7.44 1.66 -2.95
N THR A 40 6.36 0.86 -3.04
CA THR A 40 5.67 0.62 -4.31
C THR A 40 5.00 1.87 -4.87
N LEU A 41 4.33 2.66 -4.02
CA LEU A 41 3.70 3.92 -4.44
C LEU A 41 4.74 4.96 -4.88
N ALA A 42 5.83 5.10 -4.13
CA ALA A 42 6.90 6.04 -4.45
C ALA A 42 7.56 5.68 -5.76
N LYS A 43 7.78 4.39 -6.02
CA LYS A 43 8.29 3.92 -7.31
C LYS A 43 7.39 4.38 -8.47
N LYS A 44 6.08 4.16 -8.36
CA LYS A 44 5.13 4.59 -9.40
C LYS A 44 5.18 6.09 -9.64
N TYR A 45 5.16 6.88 -8.57
CA TYR A 45 5.24 8.33 -8.66
C TYR A 45 6.55 8.80 -9.32
N LEU A 46 7.69 8.21 -8.96
CA LEU A 46 8.97 8.52 -9.62
C LEU A 46 8.97 8.15 -11.11
N GLU A 47 8.37 7.02 -11.48
CA GLU A 47 8.31 6.55 -12.88
C GLU A 47 7.35 7.37 -13.76
N GLU A 48 6.28 7.93 -13.17
CA GLU A 48 5.20 8.59 -13.91
C GLU A 48 5.30 10.12 -13.85
N GLU A 49 5.66 10.67 -12.69
CA GLU A 49 5.55 12.12 -12.40
C GLU A 49 6.92 12.77 -12.12
N ASN A 50 7.89 12.03 -11.57
CA ASN A 50 9.22 12.56 -11.22
C ASN A 50 10.38 11.74 -11.80
N VAL A 51 10.37 11.60 -13.13
CA VAL A 51 11.32 10.76 -13.88
C VAL A 51 12.76 11.26 -13.76
N GLY A 52 12.94 12.58 -13.60
CA GLY A 52 14.26 13.17 -13.39
C GLY A 52 14.93 12.65 -12.12
N LYS A 53 14.19 12.63 -11.00
CA LYS A 53 14.66 12.06 -9.73
C LYS A 53 14.84 10.55 -9.83
N TYR A 54 13.94 9.85 -10.51
CA TYR A 54 14.07 8.41 -10.76
C TYR A 54 15.43 8.05 -11.40
N TRP A 55 15.85 8.80 -12.42
CA TRP A 55 17.13 8.58 -13.10
C TRP A 55 18.35 9.00 -12.28
N ALA A 56 18.18 9.95 -11.35
CA ALA A 56 19.26 10.45 -10.51
C ALA A 56 19.57 9.56 -9.29
N ILE A 57 18.64 8.69 -8.88
CA ILE A 57 18.85 7.81 -7.72
C ILE A 57 19.83 6.69 -8.07
N GLU A 58 21.01 6.69 -7.45
CA GLU A 58 22.06 5.69 -7.69
C GLU A 58 21.65 4.27 -7.25
N ASN A 59 20.98 4.15 -6.10
CA ASN A 59 20.54 2.87 -5.55
C ASN A 59 19.03 2.88 -5.28
N LEU A 60 18.26 2.71 -6.35
CA LEU A 60 16.79 2.72 -6.29
C LEU A 60 16.22 1.66 -5.32
N PRO A 61 16.71 0.41 -5.27
CA PRO A 61 16.21 -0.58 -4.31
C PRO A 61 16.34 -0.14 -2.85
N GLU A 62 17.52 0.34 -2.43
CA GLU A 62 17.72 0.80 -1.04
C GLU A 62 16.87 2.03 -0.75
N TYR A 63 16.74 2.96 -1.70
CA TYR A 63 15.87 4.12 -1.55
C TYR A 63 14.41 3.72 -1.27
N LEU A 64 13.84 2.81 -2.08
CA LEU A 64 12.45 2.39 -1.94
C LEU A 64 12.21 1.56 -0.67
N HIS A 65 13.15 0.69 -0.28
CA HIS A 65 13.09 0.01 1.02
C HIS A 65 13.24 0.98 2.19
N GLY A 66 14.04 2.04 2.01
CA GLY A 66 14.17 3.14 2.95
C GLY A 66 12.85 3.87 3.18
N ILE A 67 12.05 4.09 2.12
CA ILE A 67 10.72 4.68 2.23
C ILE A 67 9.79 3.78 3.06
N ASP A 68 9.76 2.47 2.81
CA ASP A 68 8.93 1.56 3.62
C ASP A 68 9.31 1.59 5.10
N ARG A 69 10.62 1.64 5.38
CA ARG A 69 11.14 1.72 6.76
C ARG A 69 10.73 3.03 7.43
N GLN A 70 10.96 4.16 6.77
CA GLN A 70 10.60 5.49 7.27
C GLN A 70 9.09 5.62 7.49
N ALA A 71 8.28 5.06 6.59
CA ALA A 71 6.83 5.05 6.74
C ALA A 71 6.39 4.25 7.98
N GLY A 72 7.03 3.11 8.27
CA GLY A 72 6.79 2.35 9.50
C GLY A 72 7.13 3.16 10.75
N GLU A 73 8.31 3.78 10.78
CA GLU A 73 8.77 4.61 11.91
C GLU A 73 7.87 5.84 12.13
N LEU A 74 7.45 6.51 11.05
CA LEU A 74 6.53 7.64 11.09
C LEU A 74 5.15 7.19 11.59
N TYR A 75 4.67 6.03 11.13
CA TYR A 75 3.41 5.47 11.59
C TYR A 75 3.42 5.22 13.09
N GLU A 76 4.44 4.52 13.60
CA GLU A 76 4.57 4.23 15.02
C GLU A 76 4.62 5.51 15.86
N THR A 77 5.40 6.49 15.41
CA THR A 77 5.58 7.77 16.11
C THR A 77 4.29 8.58 16.15
N MET A 78 3.61 8.74 15.01
CA MET A 78 2.36 9.50 14.96
C MET A 78 1.24 8.77 15.68
N TYR A 79 1.14 7.44 15.55
CA TYR A 79 0.14 6.66 16.26
C TYR A 79 0.31 6.79 17.76
N ALA A 80 1.54 6.70 18.28
CA ALA A 80 1.82 6.88 19.70
C ALA A 80 1.39 8.27 20.22
N LYS A 81 1.55 9.32 19.40
CA LYS A 81 1.08 10.67 19.75
C LYS A 81 -0.44 10.78 19.70
N LEU A 82 -1.05 10.42 18.56
CA LEU A 82 -2.48 10.60 18.31
C LEU A 82 -3.35 9.71 19.20
N SER A 83 -2.92 8.49 19.50
CA SER A 83 -3.68 7.57 20.37
C SER A 83 -3.79 8.05 21.83
N ASN A 84 -2.89 8.94 22.26
CA ASN A 84 -2.93 9.56 23.59
C ASN A 84 -3.69 10.89 23.63
N ASP A 85 -4.04 11.46 22.47
CA ASP A 85 -4.83 12.69 22.37
C ASP A 85 -6.28 12.44 22.85
N GLU A 86 -6.79 13.34 23.68
CA GLU A 86 -8.15 13.26 24.25
C GLU A 86 -9.23 13.12 23.16
N ARG A 87 -9.02 13.72 21.99
CA ARG A 87 -9.92 13.62 20.83
C ARG A 87 -10.10 12.18 20.36
N TYR A 88 -9.06 11.36 20.46
CA TYR A 88 -9.03 10.01 19.89
C TYR A 88 -9.02 8.89 20.94
N LYS A 89 -9.00 9.23 22.24
CA LYS A 89 -9.13 8.24 23.31
C LYS A 89 -10.35 7.36 23.13
N ARG A 90 -10.22 6.09 23.52
CA ARG A 90 -11.33 5.14 23.48
C ARG A 90 -12.41 5.52 24.47
N THR A 91 -13.66 5.42 24.02
CA THR A 91 -14.87 5.75 24.75
C THR A 91 -15.59 4.52 25.27
N GLY A 92 -15.25 3.33 24.75
CA GLY A 92 -15.99 2.09 25.01
C GLY A 92 -17.19 1.90 24.09
N ASN A 93 -17.57 2.90 23.28
CA ASN A 93 -18.53 2.74 22.20
C ASN A 93 -17.81 2.27 20.94
N PHE A 94 -18.16 1.08 20.45
CA PHE A 94 -17.50 0.46 19.30
C PHE A 94 -17.51 1.35 18.05
N MET A 95 -18.66 1.96 17.71
CA MET A 95 -18.77 2.77 16.49
C MET A 95 -17.94 4.04 16.56
N GLU A 96 -17.95 4.73 17.71
CA GLU A 96 -17.12 5.92 17.90
C GLU A 96 -15.62 5.57 17.93
N ASP A 97 -15.24 4.49 18.61
CA ASP A 97 -13.84 4.07 18.70
C ASP A 97 -13.30 3.64 17.32
N TYR A 98 -14.13 2.96 16.52
CA TYR A 98 -13.79 2.61 15.13
C TYR A 98 -13.61 3.87 14.27
N ARG A 99 -14.53 4.84 14.38
CA ARG A 99 -14.44 6.12 13.64
C ARG A 99 -13.15 6.87 14.00
N ARG A 100 -12.81 6.96 15.29
CA ARG A 100 -11.59 7.61 15.80
C ARG A 100 -10.32 6.91 15.32
N GLN A 101 -10.27 5.57 15.37
CA GLN A 101 -9.12 4.81 14.88
C GLN A 101 -8.93 4.96 13.38
N THR A 102 -10.02 4.96 12.61
CA THR A 102 -9.98 5.20 11.16
C THR A 102 -9.46 6.60 10.86
N GLU A 103 -9.84 7.60 11.65
CA GLU A 103 -9.33 8.97 11.49
C GLU A 103 -7.84 9.07 11.78
N ILE A 104 -7.35 8.43 12.86
CA ILE A 104 -5.90 8.33 13.13
C ILE A 104 -5.18 7.72 11.92
N GLN A 105 -5.64 6.56 11.46
CA GLN A 105 -5.02 5.86 10.33
C GLN A 105 -4.96 6.75 9.09
N LYS A 106 -6.06 7.46 8.80
CA LYS A 106 -6.14 8.38 7.67
C LYS A 106 -5.12 9.53 7.78
N LEU A 107 -5.01 10.17 8.95
CA LEU A 107 -4.07 11.27 9.15
C LEU A 107 -2.62 10.83 8.98
N ILE A 108 -2.27 9.67 9.54
CA ILE A 108 -0.93 9.12 9.40
C ILE A 108 -0.63 8.74 7.94
N GLU A 109 -1.61 8.14 7.25
CA GLU A 109 -1.49 7.79 5.85
C GLU A 109 -1.26 9.02 4.98
N GLU A 110 -2.04 10.09 5.19
CA GLU A 110 -1.87 11.35 4.47
C GLU A 110 -0.48 11.95 4.69
N GLU A 111 0.01 11.95 5.94
CA GLU A 111 1.35 12.42 6.26
C GLU A 111 2.44 11.61 5.55
N ILE A 112 2.37 10.27 5.61
CA ILE A 112 3.35 9.39 4.94
C ILE A 112 3.36 9.65 3.42
N LEU A 113 2.18 9.82 2.82
CA LEU A 113 2.08 10.07 1.38
C LEU A 113 2.72 11.40 0.99
N ILE A 114 2.48 12.46 1.75
CA ILE A 114 3.01 13.81 1.49
C ILE A 114 4.52 13.85 1.74
N GLU A 115 4.96 13.36 2.90
CA GLU A 115 6.34 13.53 3.37
C GLU A 115 7.33 12.54 2.76
N LEU A 116 6.88 11.36 2.30
CA LEU A 116 7.78 10.29 1.82
C LEU A 116 7.53 9.85 0.39
N VAL A 117 6.27 9.82 -0.06
CA VAL A 117 5.90 9.21 -1.35
C VAL A 117 5.90 10.23 -2.49
N TYR A 118 5.22 11.36 -2.30
CA TYR A 118 5.02 12.39 -3.32
C TYR A 118 5.96 13.59 -3.13
N VAL A 119 7.23 13.29 -2.85
CA VAL A 119 8.26 14.30 -2.63
C VAL A 119 8.96 14.63 -3.95
N ASP A 120 8.88 15.88 -4.38
CA ASP A 120 9.61 16.40 -5.54
C ASP A 120 11.14 16.30 -5.39
#